data_AF-A0A4S8QLX2-F1
#
_entry.id   AF-A0A4S8QLX2-F1
#
_cell.length_a   1.000
_cell.length_b   1.000
_cell.length_c   1.000
_cell.angle_alpha   90.00
_cell.angle_beta   90.00
_cell.angle_gamma   90.00
#
_symmetry.space_group_name_H-M   'P 1'
#
loop_
_entity.id
_entity.type
_entity.pdbx_description
1 polymer ?
#
loop_
_entity_poly.entity_id
_entity_poly.type
_entity_poly.pdbx_seq_one_letter_code
_entity_poly.pdbx_strand_id
1 'polypeptide(L)'
;MQNSLHRELDSLSLSTNSEGKNPLNILLPAYETLWRIVLRCFLEISFRHPSDLAAEWKDVLARFRKNMTADQFFERSGRCSARDIVCEALRLYPPTKRIYRQNEDNDPIFAVDVEYIQRTEEIWGMDGNEFRPERWSDLERKGNMAYKEAWMPFGKASKVAPMMIGMLVGCLIDTFGSDSWILEGESIKNVLSRELPLDNGREAFGDLSLRRYTNELFEK
;
A
#
# COMPACT_ATOMS: atom_id res chain seq x y z
N MET A 1 6.37 -5.30 -26.79
CA MET A 1 5.90 -4.67 -25.53
C MET A 1 7.01 -4.59 -24.48
N GLN A 2 7.77 -5.67 -24.25
CA GLN A 2 8.99 -5.68 -23.41
C GLN A 2 9.96 -4.50 -23.64
N ASN A 3 10.19 -4.11 -24.91
CA ASN A 3 11.06 -2.97 -25.26
C ASN A 3 10.49 -1.59 -24.86
N SER A 4 9.17 -1.48 -24.62
CA SER A 4 8.53 -0.22 -24.19
C SER A 4 8.74 0.01 -22.70
N LEU A 5 8.50 -1.04 -21.89
CA LEU A 5 8.72 -1.02 -20.44
C LEU A 5 10.17 -0.69 -20.09
N HIS A 6 11.14 -1.27 -20.79
CA HIS A 6 12.56 -0.97 -20.53
C HIS A 6 12.92 0.50 -20.83
N ARG A 7 12.41 1.07 -21.93
CA ARG A 7 12.63 2.49 -22.24
C ARG A 7 12.00 3.43 -21.19
N GLU A 8 10.80 3.11 -20.73
CA GLU A 8 10.14 3.89 -19.68
C GLU A 8 10.93 3.82 -18.37
N LEU A 9 11.41 2.64 -17.98
CA LEU A 9 12.24 2.44 -16.79
C LEU A 9 13.58 3.20 -16.87
N ASP A 10 14.26 3.19 -18.02
CA ASP A 10 15.52 3.90 -18.22
C ASP A 10 15.35 5.42 -18.08
N SER A 11 14.23 5.97 -18.56
CA SER A 11 13.93 7.41 -18.45
C SER A 11 13.68 7.92 -17.03
N LEU A 12 13.50 7.01 -16.05
CA LEU A 12 13.25 7.38 -14.67
C LEU A 12 14.53 7.72 -13.88
N SER A 13 15.74 7.44 -14.40
CA SER A 13 16.99 7.76 -13.69
C SER A 13 17.41 9.21 -13.91
N LEU A 14 17.22 10.07 -12.91
CA LEU A 14 17.80 11.40 -12.85
C LEU A 14 18.90 11.45 -11.78
N SER A 15 20.03 12.05 -12.15
CA SER A 15 21.12 12.41 -11.24
C SER A 15 20.63 13.45 -10.22
N THR A 16 20.65 13.07 -8.94
CA THR A 16 20.08 13.86 -7.84
C THR A 16 21.08 14.88 -7.31
N ASN A 17 21.04 16.13 -7.78
CA ASN A 17 21.98 17.17 -7.29
C ASN A 17 21.36 18.40 -6.59
N SER A 18 20.07 18.41 -6.19
CA SER A 18 19.55 19.57 -5.43
C SER A 18 18.40 19.36 -4.46
N GLU A 19 17.93 18.13 -4.21
CA GLU A 19 16.72 17.88 -3.39
C GLU A 19 16.85 18.18 -1.87
N GLY A 20 18.05 18.52 -1.38
CA GLY A 20 18.35 18.53 0.06
C GLY A 20 18.19 19.85 0.82
N LYS A 21 17.79 20.97 0.21
CA LYS A 21 17.86 22.29 0.88
C LYS A 21 16.61 22.73 1.65
N ASN A 22 15.41 22.24 1.31
CA ASN A 22 14.17 22.62 1.99
C ASN A 22 13.58 21.41 2.77
N PRO A 23 13.47 21.47 4.11
CA PRO A 23 12.90 20.37 4.89
C PRO A 23 11.44 20.05 4.53
N LEU A 24 10.68 21.00 3.98
CA LEU A 24 9.31 20.77 3.52
C LEU A 24 9.23 19.78 2.34
N ASN A 25 10.29 19.67 1.54
CA ASN A 25 10.37 18.68 0.45
C ASN A 25 10.47 17.24 0.99
N ILE A 26 10.75 17.06 2.28
CA ILE A 26 10.77 15.77 2.96
C ILE A 26 9.50 15.59 3.78
N LEU A 27 9.14 16.60 4.60
CA LEU A 27 8.02 16.51 5.54
C LEU A 27 6.66 16.40 4.85
N LEU A 28 6.40 17.24 3.84
CA LEU A 28 5.10 17.24 3.18
C LEU A 28 4.83 15.91 2.48
N PRO A 29 5.72 15.38 1.61
CA PRO A 29 5.47 14.09 0.98
C PRO A 29 5.39 12.94 2.00
N ALA A 30 6.24 12.93 3.03
CA ALA A 30 6.20 11.89 4.05
C ALA A 30 4.84 11.86 4.77
N TYR A 31 4.35 13.01 5.23
CA TYR A 31 3.05 13.10 5.90
C TYR A 31 1.90 12.72 4.96
N GLU A 32 1.86 13.36 3.79
CA GLU A 32 0.78 13.23 2.82
C GLU A 32 0.64 11.82 2.26
N THR A 33 1.76 11.11 2.05
CA THR A 33 1.73 9.78 1.43
C THR A 33 1.49 8.68 2.45
N LEU A 34 2.01 8.82 3.67
CA LEU A 34 1.98 7.77 4.69
C LEU A 34 0.54 7.41 5.12
N TRP A 35 -0.25 8.41 5.54
CA TRP A 35 -1.59 8.17 6.06
C TRP A 35 -2.53 7.56 5.03
N ARG A 36 -2.36 7.92 3.76
CA ARG A 36 -3.14 7.36 2.65
C ARG A 36 -2.94 5.85 2.50
N ILE A 37 -1.72 5.36 2.69
CA ILE A 37 -1.42 3.93 2.64
C ILE A 37 -1.87 3.23 3.90
N VAL A 38 -1.60 3.83 5.05
CA VAL A 38 -1.99 3.30 6.36
C VAL A 38 -3.51 3.08 6.39
N LEU A 39 -4.30 4.06 5.96
CA LEU A 39 -5.77 3.96 5.92
C LEU A 39 -6.23 2.79 5.03
N ARG A 40 -5.70 2.68 3.81
CA ARG A 40 -6.13 1.65 2.86
C ARG A 40 -5.73 0.25 3.32
N CYS A 41 -4.51 0.11 3.82
CA CYS A 41 -4.05 -1.15 4.39
C CYS A 41 -4.90 -1.57 5.61
N PHE A 42 -5.24 -0.61 6.48
CA PHE A 42 -6.16 -0.85 7.59
C PHE A 42 -7.55 -1.29 7.12
N LEU A 43 -8.12 -0.62 6.10
CA LEU A 43 -9.44 -0.96 5.56
C LEU A 43 -9.46 -2.36 4.93
N GLU A 44 -8.43 -2.72 4.16
CA GLU A 44 -8.27 -4.07 3.59
C GLU A 44 -8.34 -5.13 4.68
N ILE A 45 -7.46 -5.03 5.67
CA ILE A 45 -7.30 -6.05 6.71
C ILE A 45 -8.51 -6.10 7.65
N SER A 46 -9.10 -4.95 7.98
CA SER A 46 -10.16 -4.88 8.99
C SER A 46 -11.55 -5.17 8.43
N PHE A 47 -11.84 -4.84 7.18
CA PHE A 47 -13.22 -4.84 6.66
C PHE A 47 -13.44 -5.55 5.33
N ARG A 48 -12.40 -5.83 4.51
CA ARG A 48 -12.59 -6.35 3.15
C ARG A 48 -12.40 -7.86 3.01
N HIS A 49 -11.63 -8.48 3.89
CA HIS A 49 -11.24 -9.88 3.74
C HIS A 49 -11.95 -10.81 4.72
N PRO A 50 -12.11 -12.11 4.36
CA PRO A 50 -12.66 -13.11 5.27
C PRO A 50 -11.89 -13.16 6.59
N SER A 51 -12.61 -13.42 7.69
CA SER A 51 -12.07 -13.37 9.05
C SER A 51 -10.80 -14.20 9.22
N ASP A 52 -10.70 -15.38 8.61
CA ASP A 52 -9.55 -16.28 8.78
C ASP A 52 -8.27 -15.73 8.13
N LEU A 53 -8.38 -15.21 6.91
CA LEU A 53 -7.26 -14.56 6.20
C LEU A 53 -6.83 -13.29 6.92
N ALA A 54 -7.80 -12.45 7.28
CA ALA A 54 -7.55 -11.23 8.02
C ALA A 54 -6.89 -11.50 9.38
N ALA A 55 -7.29 -12.56 10.09
CA ALA A 55 -6.71 -12.92 11.38
C ALA A 55 -5.21 -13.23 11.28
N GLU A 56 -4.77 -13.94 10.23
CA GLU A 56 -3.35 -14.20 9.99
C GLU A 56 -2.57 -12.89 9.80
N TRP A 57 -3.07 -11.97 8.99
CA TRP A 57 -2.43 -10.67 8.76
C TRP A 57 -2.41 -9.78 10.01
N LYS A 58 -3.50 -9.79 10.79
CA LYS A 58 -3.60 -9.10 12.08
C LYS A 58 -2.55 -9.65 13.06
N ASP A 59 -2.34 -10.96 13.12
CA ASP A 59 -1.31 -11.57 13.96
C ASP A 59 0.11 -11.19 13.53
N VAL A 60 0.40 -11.23 12.22
CA VAL A 60 1.69 -10.79 11.66
C VAL A 60 2.01 -9.36 12.09
N LEU A 61 1.06 -8.44 11.95
CA LEU A 61 1.24 -7.04 12.34
C LEU A 61 1.32 -6.86 13.86
N ALA A 62 0.58 -7.65 14.64
CA ALA A 62 0.66 -7.62 16.10
C ALA A 62 2.03 -8.07 16.61
N ARG A 63 2.62 -9.11 16.01
CA ARG A 63 3.99 -9.56 16.34
C ARG A 63 5.04 -8.52 15.96
N PHE A 64 4.95 -7.96 14.76
CA PHE A 64 5.85 -6.89 14.33
C PHE A 64 5.77 -5.66 15.27
N ARG A 65 4.55 -5.26 15.68
CA ARG A 65 4.35 -4.14 16.62
C ARG A 65 5.00 -4.39 17.99
N LYS A 66 4.99 -5.63 18.48
CA LYS A 66 5.63 -5.99 19.76
C LYS A 66 7.15 -5.82 19.72
N ASN A 67 7.78 -6.01 18.55
CA ASN A 67 9.22 -5.91 18.39
C ASN A 67 9.58 -5.32 17.02
N MET A 68 9.63 -3.99 16.95
CA MET A 68 9.77 -3.24 15.69
C MET A 68 11.22 -3.21 15.18
N THR A 69 11.76 -4.36 14.80
CA THR A 69 13.08 -4.46 14.16
C THR A 69 12.96 -4.73 12.66
N ALA A 70 14.03 -4.47 11.91
CA ALA A 70 14.08 -4.83 10.50
C ALA A 70 13.87 -6.34 10.32
N ASP A 71 14.53 -7.18 11.12
CA ASP A 71 14.39 -8.64 11.02
C ASP A 71 12.93 -9.08 11.20
N GLN A 72 12.23 -8.54 12.20
CA GLN A 72 10.80 -8.83 12.43
C GLN A 72 9.91 -8.29 11.30
N PHE A 73 10.30 -7.20 10.65
CA PHE A 73 9.57 -6.67 9.50
C PHE A 73 9.64 -7.62 8.31
N PHE A 74 10.80 -8.23 8.06
CA PHE A 74 11.04 -9.17 6.96
C PHE A 74 10.65 -10.61 7.30
N GLU A 75 10.57 -10.97 8.57
CA GLU A 75 10.26 -12.32 9.02
C GLU A 75 8.85 -12.73 8.55
N ARG A 76 8.80 -13.78 7.74
CA ARG A 76 7.54 -14.41 7.34
C ARG A 76 7.09 -15.35 8.44
N SER A 77 5.84 -15.23 8.83
CA SER A 77 5.22 -16.16 9.76
C SER A 77 3.86 -16.54 9.19
N GLY A 78 3.71 -17.84 8.92
CA GLY A 78 2.67 -18.31 8.01
C GLY A 78 3.04 -17.97 6.57
N ARG A 79 2.12 -17.33 5.85
CA ARG A 79 2.22 -17.13 4.40
C ARG A 79 2.81 -15.78 3.98
N CYS A 80 2.95 -14.82 4.90
CA CYS A 80 3.49 -13.50 4.61
C CYS A 80 4.25 -12.89 5.80
N SER A 81 4.91 -11.75 5.56
CA SER A 81 5.56 -10.89 6.56
C SER A 81 4.87 -9.53 6.65
N ALA A 82 5.20 -8.73 7.68
CA ALA A 82 4.74 -7.35 7.77
C ALA A 82 5.21 -6.53 6.55
N ARG A 83 6.43 -6.80 6.05
CA ARG A 83 6.94 -6.25 4.80
C ARG A 83 6.05 -6.59 3.62
N ASP A 84 5.65 -7.85 3.47
CA ASP A 84 4.85 -8.28 2.33
C ASP A 84 3.45 -7.62 2.35
N ILE A 85 2.85 -7.44 3.54
CA ILE A 85 1.59 -6.69 3.73
C ILE A 85 1.75 -5.23 3.29
N VAL A 86 2.80 -4.55 3.76
CA VAL A 86 3.05 -3.14 3.42
C VAL A 86 3.38 -2.99 1.93
N CYS A 87 4.18 -3.88 1.37
CA CYS A 87 4.53 -3.88 -0.05
C CYS A 87 3.29 -4.11 -0.92
N GLU A 88 2.36 -4.98 -0.52
CA GLU A 88 1.10 -5.19 -1.23
C GLU A 88 0.19 -3.97 -1.17
N ALA A 89 0.11 -3.29 -0.01
CA ALA A 89 -0.62 -2.03 0.10
C ALA A 89 -0.03 -0.94 -0.80
N LEU A 90 1.30 -0.81 -0.84
CA LEU A 90 2.00 0.15 -1.71
C LEU A 90 1.86 -0.21 -3.19
N ARG A 91 1.78 -1.50 -3.52
CA ARG A 91 1.55 -1.98 -4.87
C ARG A 91 0.15 -1.61 -5.35
N LEU A 92 -0.87 -1.92 -4.55
CA LEU A 92 -2.24 -1.61 -4.92
C LEU A 92 -2.53 -0.13 -4.85
N TYR A 93 -1.97 0.60 -3.90
CA TYR A 93 -2.34 1.99 -3.63
C TYR A 93 -1.14 2.92 -3.72
N PRO A 94 -0.37 2.98 -4.83
CA PRO A 94 0.83 3.80 -4.87
C PRO A 94 0.49 5.27 -4.60
N PRO A 95 1.22 5.95 -3.70
CA PRO A 95 1.03 7.39 -3.50
C PRO A 95 1.33 8.21 -4.77
N THR A 96 2.30 7.75 -5.57
CA THR A 96 2.62 8.32 -6.87
C THR A 96 1.90 7.52 -7.95
N LYS A 97 0.74 7.99 -8.41
CA LYS A 97 -0.02 7.31 -9.48
C LYS A 97 0.57 7.49 -10.88
N ARG A 98 1.13 8.67 -11.15
CA ARG A 98 1.69 9.04 -12.46
C ARG A 98 2.99 9.80 -12.29
N ILE A 99 3.94 9.51 -13.17
CA ILE A 99 5.22 10.19 -13.22
C ILE A 99 5.32 10.88 -14.57
N TYR A 100 5.37 12.21 -14.57
CA TYR A 100 5.59 13.00 -15.78
C TYR A 100 7.09 13.17 -16.03
N ARG A 101 7.50 13.02 -17.28
CA ARG A 101 8.89 13.14 -17.72
C ARG A 101 8.95 13.90 -19.05
N GLN A 102 10.03 14.63 -19.20
CA GLN A 102 10.43 15.34 -20.41
C GLN A 102 11.95 15.17 -20.51
N ASN A 103 12.44 14.68 -21.64
CA ASN A 103 13.87 14.39 -21.79
C ASN A 103 14.67 15.66 -22.12
N GLU A 104 14.17 16.46 -23.06
CA GLU A 104 14.72 17.76 -23.46
C GLU A 104 13.63 18.84 -23.41
N ASP A 105 13.99 20.12 -23.21
CA ASP A 105 13.06 21.21 -22.94
C ASP A 105 11.94 21.40 -24.00
N ASN A 106 12.10 20.84 -25.21
CA ASN A 106 11.14 20.89 -26.30
C ASN A 106 10.47 19.54 -26.63
N ASP A 107 10.83 18.47 -25.94
CA ASP A 107 10.21 17.15 -26.14
C ASP A 107 8.79 17.13 -25.57
N PRO A 108 7.90 16.30 -26.14
CA PRO A 108 6.59 16.07 -25.54
C PRO A 108 6.73 15.46 -24.14
N ILE A 109 5.97 16.00 -23.20
CA ILE A 109 5.85 15.40 -21.86
C ILE A 109 5.15 14.06 -22.00
N PHE A 110 5.76 12.99 -21.49
CA PHE A 110 5.13 11.68 -21.36
C PHE A 110 4.83 11.36 -19.91
N ALA A 111 3.80 10.54 -19.68
CA ALA A 111 3.34 10.13 -18.36
C ALA A 111 3.48 8.62 -18.22
N VAL A 112 4.24 8.18 -17.22
CA VAL A 112 4.30 6.78 -16.80
C VAL A 112 3.18 6.54 -15.79
N ASP A 113 2.27 5.61 -16.09
CA ASP A 113 1.16 5.24 -15.21
C ASP A 113 1.60 4.14 -14.24
N VAL A 114 2.10 4.56 -13.07
CA VAL A 114 2.60 3.68 -12.01
C VAL A 114 1.49 2.79 -11.47
N GLU A 115 0.29 3.35 -11.28
CA GLU A 115 -0.85 2.60 -10.75
C GLU A 115 -1.25 1.45 -11.69
N TYR A 116 -1.24 1.69 -13.00
CA TYR A 116 -1.46 0.64 -14.00
C TYR A 116 -0.35 -0.42 -13.98
N ILE A 117 0.93 -0.01 -14.01
CA ILE A 117 2.07 -0.95 -14.03
C ILE A 117 2.08 -1.84 -12.77
N GLN A 118 1.68 -1.30 -11.62
CA GLN A 118 1.63 -2.06 -10.37
C GLN A 118 0.41 -2.99 -10.24
N ARG A 119 -0.52 -2.97 -11.21
CA ARG A 119 -1.72 -3.82 -11.20
C ARG A 119 -1.87 -4.68 -12.46
N THR A 120 -1.05 -4.47 -13.50
CA THR A 120 -1.16 -5.20 -14.77
C THR A 120 -1.01 -6.72 -14.59
N GLU A 121 -1.89 -7.46 -15.26
CA GLU A 121 -1.94 -8.92 -15.18
C GLU A 121 -0.67 -9.59 -15.71
N GLU A 122 0.02 -8.96 -16.67
CA GLU A 122 1.27 -9.47 -17.24
C GLU A 122 2.36 -9.67 -16.17
N ILE A 123 2.39 -8.80 -15.16
CA ILE A 123 3.40 -8.82 -14.10
C ILE A 123 2.83 -9.45 -12.84
N TRP A 124 1.60 -9.09 -12.49
CA TRP A 124 1.02 -9.40 -11.18
C TRP A 124 0.03 -10.56 -11.20
N GLY A 125 -0.35 -11.07 -12.38
CA GLY A 125 -1.35 -12.12 -12.56
C GLY A 125 -2.79 -11.58 -12.63
N MET A 126 -3.74 -12.46 -12.96
CA MET A 126 -5.18 -12.10 -13.11
C MET A 126 -5.77 -11.46 -11.86
N ASP A 127 -5.22 -11.77 -10.69
CA ASP A 127 -5.62 -11.19 -9.41
C ASP A 127 -4.77 -9.96 -9.04
N GLY A 128 -4.22 -9.26 -10.04
CA GLY A 128 -3.42 -8.03 -9.85
C GLY A 128 -4.20 -6.91 -9.15
N ASN A 129 -5.53 -6.95 -9.18
CA ASN A 129 -6.38 -6.01 -8.45
C ASN A 129 -6.75 -6.46 -7.02
N GLU A 130 -6.34 -7.67 -6.60
CA GLU A 130 -6.62 -8.20 -5.27
C GLU A 130 -5.50 -7.91 -4.28
N PHE A 131 -5.87 -7.57 -3.04
CA PHE A 131 -4.94 -7.43 -1.93
C PHE A 131 -4.54 -8.82 -1.42
N ARG A 132 -3.35 -9.27 -1.83
CA ARG A 132 -2.81 -10.59 -1.51
C ARG A 132 -1.34 -10.51 -1.07
N PRO A 133 -1.05 -10.25 0.22
CA PRO A 133 0.32 -10.18 0.74
C PRO A 133 1.17 -11.42 0.45
N GLU A 134 0.56 -12.61 0.33
CA GLU A 134 1.28 -13.86 0.05
C GLU A 134 1.93 -13.86 -1.33
N ARG A 135 1.48 -13.00 -2.25
CA ARG A 135 1.99 -12.85 -3.62
C ARG A 135 3.50 -12.63 -3.66
N TRP A 136 4.04 -11.89 -2.70
CA TRP A 136 5.47 -11.59 -2.64
C TRP A 136 6.32 -12.87 -2.51
N SER A 137 5.87 -13.82 -1.70
CA SER A 137 6.54 -15.12 -1.56
C SER A 137 6.47 -15.96 -2.84
N ASP A 138 5.32 -15.90 -3.54
CA ASP A 138 5.12 -16.61 -4.81
C ASP A 138 6.02 -16.07 -5.92
N LEU A 139 6.12 -14.74 -6.02
CA LEU A 139 6.95 -14.06 -7.01
C LEU A 139 8.44 -14.36 -6.80
N GLU A 140 8.91 -14.31 -5.55
CA GLU A 140 10.27 -14.67 -5.17
C GLU A 140 10.59 -16.13 -5.51
N ARG A 141 9.68 -17.05 -5.17
CA ARG A 141 9.84 -18.49 -5.46
C ARG A 141 9.85 -18.80 -6.96
N LYS A 142 9.07 -18.07 -7.75
CA LYS A 142 9.03 -18.23 -9.22
C LYS A 142 10.25 -17.63 -9.92
N GLY A 143 11.10 -16.88 -9.22
CA GLY A 143 12.26 -16.21 -9.81
C GLY A 143 11.91 -15.15 -10.86
N ASN A 144 10.65 -14.71 -10.92
CA ASN A 144 10.24 -13.64 -11.83
C ASN A 144 10.83 -12.33 -11.32
N MET A 145 11.76 -11.71 -12.03
CA MET A 145 12.39 -10.46 -11.58
C MET A 145 11.66 -9.21 -12.08
N ALA A 146 10.70 -9.35 -13.01
CA ALA A 146 9.99 -8.23 -13.62
C ALA A 146 9.18 -7.42 -12.58
N TYR A 147 8.69 -8.06 -11.52
CA TYR A 147 7.97 -7.34 -10.46
C TYR A 147 8.84 -6.34 -9.71
N LYS A 148 10.17 -6.56 -9.65
CA LYS A 148 11.09 -5.65 -8.93
C LYS A 148 11.20 -4.32 -9.64
N GLU A 149 11.21 -4.35 -10.97
CA GLU A 149 11.20 -3.15 -11.80
C GLU A 149 9.81 -2.51 -11.83
N ALA A 150 8.74 -3.31 -11.82
CA ALA A 150 7.37 -2.81 -11.82
C ALA A 150 6.92 -2.19 -10.49
N TRP A 151 7.52 -2.62 -9.37
CA TRP A 151 7.17 -2.10 -8.05
C TRP A 151 7.93 -0.82 -7.76
N MET A 152 7.28 0.31 -8.04
CA MET A 152 7.83 1.65 -7.92
C MET A 152 6.86 2.63 -7.25
N PRO A 153 6.37 2.33 -6.03
CA PRO A 153 5.26 3.08 -5.42
C PRO A 153 5.58 4.56 -5.17
N PHE A 154 6.87 4.90 -5.14
CA PHE A 154 7.40 6.24 -4.98
C PHE A 154 8.22 6.72 -6.20
N GLY A 155 8.07 6.04 -7.35
CA GLY A 155 9.03 6.14 -8.46
C GLY A 155 10.41 5.59 -8.06
N LYS A 156 11.48 6.14 -8.63
CA LYS A 156 12.88 5.79 -8.28
C LYS A 156 13.43 6.52 -7.03
N ALA A 157 12.62 7.31 -6.34
CA ALA A 157 13.04 8.04 -5.13
C ALA A 157 12.64 7.27 -3.86
N SER A 158 13.60 6.87 -3.02
CA SER A 158 13.34 6.16 -1.76
C SER A 158 13.38 7.11 -0.57
N LYS A 159 12.23 7.49 -0.01
CA LYS A 159 12.18 8.26 1.25
C LYS A 159 11.10 7.85 2.25
N VAL A 160 10.20 6.93 1.91
CA VAL A 160 9.15 6.48 2.85
C VAL A 160 9.59 5.23 3.58
N ALA A 161 9.50 5.25 4.92
CA ALA A 161 9.86 4.16 5.81
C ALA A 161 8.74 3.10 5.86
N PRO A 162 8.86 1.95 5.17
CA PRO A 162 7.79 0.95 5.10
C PRO A 162 7.46 0.34 6.47
N MET A 163 8.44 0.27 7.37
CA MET A 163 8.24 -0.15 8.76
C MET A 163 7.24 0.73 9.51
N MET A 164 7.24 2.05 9.25
CA MET A 164 6.32 2.98 9.89
C MET A 164 4.87 2.73 9.46
N ILE A 165 4.66 2.37 8.19
CA ILE A 165 3.34 1.96 7.69
C ILE A 165 2.86 0.74 8.46
N GLY A 166 3.68 -0.32 8.52
CA GLY A 166 3.33 -1.56 9.22
C GLY A 166 3.02 -1.32 10.70
N MET A 167 3.80 -0.47 11.36
CA MET A 167 3.59 -0.08 12.76
C MET A 167 2.25 0.63 12.96
N LEU A 168 1.95 1.66 12.16
CA LEU A 168 0.74 2.45 12.29
C LEU A 168 -0.51 1.61 11.99
N VAL A 169 -0.46 0.76 10.96
CA VAL A 169 -1.56 -0.18 10.64
C VAL A 169 -1.76 -1.16 11.81
N GLY A 170 -0.67 -1.71 12.36
CA GLY A 170 -0.72 -2.58 13.53
C GLY A 170 -1.32 -1.91 14.77
N CYS A 171 -1.08 -0.61 14.97
CA CYS A 171 -1.71 0.18 16.04
C CYS A 171 -3.21 0.40 15.79
N LEU A 172 -3.62 0.72 14.55
CA LEU A 172 -5.02 0.89 14.21
C LEU A 172 -5.81 -0.42 14.37
N ILE A 173 -5.24 -1.54 13.94
CA ILE A 173 -5.83 -2.87 14.13
C ILE A 173 -5.97 -3.21 15.62
N ASP A 174 -4.98 -2.88 16.45
CA ASP A 174 -5.06 -3.10 17.91
C ASP A 174 -6.22 -2.32 18.54
N THR A 175 -6.39 -1.09 18.09
CA THR A 175 -7.30 -0.12 18.69
C THR A 175 -8.73 -0.32 18.20
N PHE A 176 -8.89 -0.62 16.91
CA PHE A 176 -10.16 -0.60 16.20
C PHE A 176 -10.52 -1.92 15.51
N GLY A 177 -9.64 -2.92 15.50
CA GLY A 177 -9.82 -4.17 14.76
C GLY A 177 -10.68 -5.23 15.46
N SER A 178 -11.22 -4.92 16.64
CA SER A 178 -12.21 -5.73 17.36
C SER A 178 -13.62 -5.54 16.78
N ASP A 179 -14.49 -6.53 16.96
CA ASP A 179 -15.89 -6.49 16.52
C ASP A 179 -16.74 -5.40 17.22
N SER A 180 -16.17 -4.70 18.21
CA SER A 180 -16.78 -3.54 18.87
C SER A 180 -16.74 -2.25 18.05
N TRP A 181 -16.17 -2.25 16.84
CA TRP A 181 -16.13 -1.09 15.95
C TRP A 181 -16.77 -1.42 14.60
N ILE A 182 -17.67 -0.53 14.17
CA ILE A 182 -18.38 -0.65 12.90
C ILE A 182 -17.96 0.53 12.02
N LEU A 183 -17.60 0.22 10.77
CA LEU A 183 -17.39 1.23 9.73
C LEU A 183 -18.75 1.71 9.22
N GLU A 184 -18.96 3.03 9.15
CA GLU A 184 -20.20 3.64 8.67
C GLU A 184 -19.88 4.80 7.72
N GLY A 185 -20.81 5.11 6.82
CA GLY A 185 -20.68 6.18 5.83
C GLY A 185 -21.40 5.83 4.52
N GLU A 186 -21.53 6.81 3.63
CA GLU A 186 -22.22 6.64 2.35
C GLU A 186 -21.45 5.70 1.41
N SER A 187 -20.12 5.79 1.44
CA SER A 187 -19.18 5.04 0.62
C SER A 187 -18.84 3.65 1.17
N ILE A 188 -19.47 3.19 2.26
CA ILE A 188 -19.13 1.91 2.91
C ILE A 188 -19.21 0.73 1.93
N LYS A 189 -20.20 0.73 1.02
CA LYS A 189 -20.36 -0.34 0.03
C LYS A 189 -19.16 -0.44 -0.92
N ASN A 190 -18.51 0.68 -1.20
CA ASN A 190 -17.31 0.70 -2.05
C ASN A 190 -16.10 0.11 -1.32
N VAL A 191 -16.05 0.23 0.01
CA VAL A 191 -15.05 -0.44 0.83
C VAL A 191 -15.33 -1.94 0.87
N LEU A 192 -16.57 -2.34 1.19
CA LEU A 192 -16.92 -3.75 1.37
C LEU A 192 -16.94 -4.54 0.05
N SER A 193 -17.19 -3.87 -1.09
CA SER A 193 -17.04 -4.47 -2.41
C SER A 193 -15.59 -4.90 -2.61
N ARG A 194 -15.38 -6.09 -3.16
CA ARG A 194 -14.06 -6.63 -3.54
C ARG A 194 -13.83 -6.61 -5.06
N GLU A 195 -14.75 -6.02 -5.82
CA GLU A 195 -14.70 -6.03 -7.29
C GLU A 195 -13.56 -5.16 -7.84
N LEU A 196 -13.27 -4.04 -7.18
CA LEU A 196 -12.22 -3.11 -7.55
C LEU A 196 -11.32 -2.80 -6.34
N PRO A 197 -10.05 -2.40 -6.55
CA PRO A 197 -9.23 -1.85 -5.47
C PRO A 197 -9.92 -0.65 -4.81
N LEU A 198 -9.61 -0.39 -3.53
CA LEU A 198 -10.06 0.81 -2.83
C LEU A 198 -9.67 2.08 -3.61
N ASP A 199 -10.53 3.09 -3.55
CA ASP A 199 -10.24 4.38 -4.20
C ASP A 199 -8.91 4.95 -3.67
N ASN A 200 -7.97 5.16 -4.59
CA ASN A 200 -6.66 5.74 -4.31
C ASN A 200 -6.64 7.28 -4.42
N GLY A 201 -7.81 7.92 -4.47
CA GLY A 201 -7.99 9.37 -4.52
C GLY A 201 -7.54 10.08 -3.23
N ARG A 202 -7.20 11.37 -3.34
CA ARG A 202 -6.75 12.17 -2.18
C ARG A 202 -7.86 12.35 -1.16
N GLU A 203 -9.08 12.64 -1.63
CA GLU A 203 -10.27 12.90 -0.80
C GLU A 203 -11.13 11.65 -0.57
N ALA A 204 -10.62 10.47 -0.91
CA ALA A 204 -11.34 9.21 -0.74
C ALA A 204 -11.63 8.96 0.74
N PHE A 205 -12.82 8.44 1.04
CA PHE A 205 -13.27 8.05 2.38
C PHE A 205 -13.49 9.20 3.38
N GLY A 206 -13.60 10.46 2.91
CA GLY A 206 -13.92 11.60 3.77
C GLY A 206 -15.29 11.51 4.45
N ASP A 207 -16.19 10.68 3.93
CA ASP A 207 -17.52 10.40 4.49
C ASP A 207 -17.54 9.22 5.48
N LEU A 208 -16.44 8.48 5.62
CA LEU A 208 -16.39 7.30 6.49
C LEU A 208 -16.05 7.66 7.94
N SER A 209 -16.66 6.93 8.87
CA SER A 209 -16.36 7.02 10.30
C SER A 209 -16.38 5.64 10.97
N LEU A 210 -15.68 5.52 12.09
CA LEU A 210 -15.75 4.35 12.96
C LEU A 210 -16.66 4.67 14.14
N ARG A 211 -17.71 3.89 14.31
CA ARG A 211 -18.61 3.97 15.47
C ARG A 211 -18.36 2.79 16.40
N ARG A 212 -18.20 3.07 17.69
CA ARG A 212 -18.14 2.02 18.71
C ARG A 212 -19.53 1.42 18.90
N TYR A 213 -19.62 0.11 18.75
CA TYR A 213 -20.82 -0.64 19.06
C TYR A 213 -20.89 -0.90 20.57
N THR A 214 -21.76 -0.17 21.27
CA THR A 214 -22.13 -0.43 22.66
C THR A 214 -23.46 -1.17 22.68
N ASN A 215 -23.45 -2.44 23.09
CA ASN A 215 -24.69 -3.14 23.39
C ASN A 215 -25.26 -2.54 24.69
N GLU A 216 -26.30 -1.70 24.60
CA GLU A 216 -26.99 -1.10 25.76
C GLU A 216 -27.71 -2.14 26.67
N LEU A 217 -27.59 -3.44 26.38
CA LEU A 217 -28.22 -4.52 27.14
C LEU A 217 -27.41 -5.03 28.35
N PHE A 218 -26.18 -4.54 28.57
CA PHE A 218 -25.34 -4.97 29.69
C PHE A 218 -24.82 -3.83 30.59
N GLU A 219 -25.33 -2.61 30.43
CA GLU A 219 -25.09 -1.50 31.35
C GLU A 219 -26.30 -1.28 32.27
N LYS A 220 -26.65 -2.28 33.09
CA LYS A 220 -27.44 -2.10 34.33
C LYS A 220 -27.00 -3.09 35.39
#